data_AF-A0A7S4SSI7-F1
#
_entry.id   AF-A0A7S4SSI7-F1
#
_cell.length_a   1.000
_cell.length_b   1.000
_cell.length_c   1.000
_cell.angle_alpha   90.00
_cell.angle_beta   90.00
_cell.angle_gamma   90.00
#
_symmetry.space_group_name_H-M   'P 1'
#
loop_
_entity.id
_entity.type
_entity.pdbx_description
1 polymer ?
#
loop_
_entity_poly.entity_id
_entity_poly.type
_entity_poly.pdbx_seq_one_letter_code
_entity_poly.pdbx_strand_id
1 'polypeptide(L)'
;SSRFGLKQPIHNWQCSSHPAAMSALAQFLLNDGRVDAQVVSYVTQTLQLDSVSDFANFWTSAEYEKGVQADIVQKVAGFGDASSPAAKLQTTRLRAAWKLAQGQASGSPTAAKALVKEAAAAAQCVGMGWTSPDVTTATWDGLWAALVFKARNPEKFKMDVSDVVVADRPGYLARSMTINATGKRVEEHIYASEREGEKIYRIADSGTRRETDDERVIALKEGPLRVESFQRHAIEGYRADWRALSNSVKLMVQVFADYVAKTEGKAGGVGLGVRGEEIKGVLHVSLWESMKETICDLVRFFSRSDVSTKECTGLMWRAFTADGGTHRVNIY
;
A
#
# COMPACT_ATOMS: atom_id res chain seq x y z
N SER A 1 81.87 -42.76 -17.38
CA SER A 1 80.87 -43.41 -18.24
C SER A 1 79.52 -43.35 -17.55
N SER A 2 78.61 -42.42 -17.93
CA SER A 2 77.57 -42.57 -18.98
C SER A 2 76.56 -43.69 -18.66
N ARG A 3 75.23 -43.54 -18.67
CA ARG A 3 74.28 -42.52 -19.18
C ARG A 3 72.89 -42.77 -18.52
N PHE A 4 72.20 -41.68 -18.22
CA PHE A 4 70.77 -41.35 -18.42
C PHE A 4 69.68 -42.45 -18.55
N GLY A 5 68.56 -42.20 -17.86
CA GLY A 5 67.23 -42.71 -18.22
C GLY A 5 66.12 -42.21 -17.29
N LEU A 6 65.51 -41.06 -17.62
CA LEU A 6 64.34 -40.47 -16.97
C LEU A 6 63.15 -41.45 -16.90
N LYS A 7 62.47 -41.52 -15.75
CA LYS A 7 61.07 -41.99 -15.65
C LYS A 7 60.20 -40.87 -15.09
N GLN A 8 59.37 -40.29 -15.96
CA GLN A 8 58.20 -39.52 -15.56
C GLN A 8 57.06 -40.47 -15.12
N PRO A 9 56.15 -40.04 -14.23
CA PRO A 9 55.00 -40.85 -13.83
C PRO A 9 53.90 -40.81 -14.89
N ILE A 10 53.24 -41.96 -15.03
CA ILE A 10 52.11 -42.23 -15.92
C ILE A 10 50.91 -41.39 -15.46
N HIS A 11 50.39 -40.53 -16.35
CA HIS A 11 49.09 -39.90 -16.20
C HIS A 11 47.99 -40.97 -16.26
N ASN A 12 47.34 -41.24 -15.13
CA ASN A 12 46.07 -41.96 -15.08
C ASN A 12 44.95 -40.92 -15.04
N TRP A 13 44.27 -40.70 -16.17
CA TRP A 13 43.01 -39.96 -16.21
C TRP A 13 41.91 -40.87 -15.68
N GLN A 14 41.65 -40.80 -14.37
CA GLN A 14 40.38 -41.26 -13.82
C GLN A 14 39.44 -40.06 -13.77
N CYS A 15 38.47 -40.06 -14.69
CA CYS A 15 37.27 -39.24 -14.62
C CYS A 15 36.59 -39.51 -13.27
N SER A 16 36.69 -38.56 -12.35
CA SER A 16 35.83 -38.48 -11.18
C SER A 16 34.40 -38.17 -11.65
N SER A 17 33.60 -39.22 -11.90
CA SER A 17 32.14 -39.08 -11.95
C SER A 17 31.67 -38.74 -10.55
N HIS A 18 31.57 -37.44 -10.28
CA HIS A 18 30.76 -36.94 -9.17
C HIS A 18 29.34 -37.50 -9.35
N PRO A 19 28.67 -37.99 -8.30
CA PRO A 19 27.23 -38.22 -8.38
C PRO A 19 26.61 -36.86 -8.72
N ALA A 20 26.08 -36.73 -9.94
CA ALA A 20 25.44 -35.51 -10.39
C ALA A 20 24.34 -35.17 -9.37
N ALA A 21 24.43 -33.99 -8.76
CA ALA A 21 23.36 -33.49 -7.92
C ALA A 21 22.06 -33.54 -8.75
N MET A 22 21.08 -34.33 -8.31
CA MET A 22 19.80 -34.45 -9.03
C MET A 22 19.20 -33.06 -9.18
N SER A 23 18.75 -32.73 -10.40
CA SER A 23 18.14 -31.43 -10.68
C SER A 23 16.89 -31.19 -9.84
N ALA A 24 16.57 -29.92 -9.58
CA ALA A 24 15.36 -29.55 -8.84
C ALA A 24 14.09 -30.12 -9.49
N LEU A 25 14.05 -30.20 -10.83
CA LEU A 25 12.96 -30.85 -11.56
C LEU A 25 12.88 -32.36 -11.29
N ALA A 26 14.02 -33.07 -11.28
CA ALA A 26 14.04 -34.50 -11.00
C ALA A 26 13.49 -34.80 -9.59
N GLN A 27 13.91 -34.02 -8.59
CA GLN A 27 13.41 -34.14 -7.23
C GLN A 27 11.91 -33.88 -7.13
N PHE A 28 11.40 -32.85 -7.81
CA PHE A 28 9.98 -32.52 -7.86
C PHE A 28 9.13 -33.65 -8.46
N LEU A 29 9.52 -34.18 -9.62
CA LEU A 29 8.76 -35.24 -10.29
C LEU A 29 8.78 -36.56 -9.51
N LEU A 30 9.91 -36.92 -8.88
CA LEU A 30 10.03 -38.13 -8.06
C LEU A 30 9.25 -38.03 -6.75
N ASN A 31 9.39 -36.92 -6.02
CA ASN A 31 8.86 -36.81 -4.66
C ASN A 31 7.40 -36.33 -4.64
N ASP A 32 7.11 -35.26 -5.37
CA ASP A 32 5.79 -34.62 -5.36
C ASP A 32 4.87 -35.24 -6.43
N GLY A 33 5.41 -35.51 -7.61
CA GLY A 33 4.68 -36.16 -8.70
C GLY A 33 4.55 -37.69 -8.55
N ARG A 34 5.40 -38.31 -7.71
CA ARG A 34 5.55 -39.78 -7.59
C ARG A 34 5.74 -40.48 -8.94
N VAL A 35 6.32 -39.78 -9.91
CA VAL A 35 6.55 -40.26 -11.27
C VAL A 35 7.65 -41.32 -11.25
N ASP A 36 7.53 -42.33 -12.12
CA ASP A 36 8.52 -43.39 -12.23
C ASP A 36 9.91 -42.84 -12.63
N ALA A 37 10.97 -43.38 -12.04
CA ALA A 37 12.33 -42.90 -12.26
C ALA A 37 12.78 -42.96 -13.73
N GLN A 38 12.32 -43.95 -14.51
CA GLN A 38 12.64 -44.03 -15.93
C GLN A 38 11.98 -42.89 -16.73
N VAL A 39 10.77 -42.51 -16.33
CA VAL A 39 10.04 -41.37 -16.92
C VAL A 39 10.70 -40.05 -16.54
N VAL A 40 11.14 -39.89 -15.28
CA VAL A 40 11.88 -38.69 -14.84
C VAL A 40 13.23 -38.56 -15.56
N SER A 41 13.94 -39.67 -15.75
CA SER A 41 15.20 -39.70 -16.51
C SER A 41 14.98 -39.26 -17.96
N TYR A 42 13.89 -39.71 -18.58
CA TYR A 42 13.55 -39.30 -19.95
C TYR A 42 13.24 -37.80 -20.04
N VAL A 43 12.43 -37.26 -19.12
CA VAL A 43 12.07 -35.83 -19.10
C VAL A 43 13.31 -34.94 -18.89
N THR A 44 14.22 -35.33 -18.00
CA THR A 44 15.39 -34.49 -17.64
C THR A 44 16.57 -34.67 -18.59
N GLN A 45 16.79 -35.87 -19.13
CA GLN A 45 17.97 -36.16 -19.96
C GLN A 45 17.68 -36.18 -21.46
N THR A 46 16.46 -36.58 -21.87
CA THR A 46 16.07 -36.66 -23.29
C THR A 46 15.32 -35.42 -23.75
N LEU A 47 14.32 -34.96 -22.99
CA LEU A 47 13.64 -33.69 -23.28
C LEU A 47 14.41 -32.46 -22.78
N GLN A 48 15.47 -32.67 -21.98
CA GLN A 48 16.34 -31.61 -21.46
C GLN A 48 15.58 -30.49 -20.75
N LEU A 49 14.54 -30.85 -19.99
CA LEU A 49 13.86 -29.88 -19.14
C LEU A 49 14.69 -29.69 -17.86
N ASP A 50 15.19 -28.47 -17.65
CA ASP A 50 16.13 -28.18 -16.58
C ASP A 50 15.45 -27.67 -15.30
N SER A 51 14.23 -27.11 -15.43
CA SER A 51 13.48 -26.55 -14.30
C SER A 51 11.99 -26.96 -14.27
N VAL A 52 11.37 -26.78 -13.09
CA VAL A 52 9.92 -26.95 -12.90
C VAL A 52 9.13 -25.97 -13.77
N SER A 53 9.68 -24.79 -14.04
CA SER A 53 9.09 -23.80 -14.94
C SER A 53 9.14 -24.25 -16.40
N ASP A 54 10.24 -24.86 -16.85
CA ASP A 54 10.33 -25.41 -18.22
C ASP A 54 9.29 -26.51 -18.40
N PHE A 55 9.17 -27.41 -17.42
CA PHE A 55 8.15 -28.44 -17.40
C PHE A 55 6.72 -27.89 -17.38
N ALA A 56 6.44 -26.82 -16.63
CA ALA A 56 5.13 -26.19 -16.59
C ALA A 56 4.74 -25.57 -17.96
N ASN A 57 5.70 -24.98 -18.66
CA ASN A 57 5.46 -24.20 -19.87
C ASN A 57 5.71 -24.96 -21.18
N PHE A 58 6.19 -26.21 -21.11
CA PHE A 58 6.55 -26.98 -22.31
C PHE A 58 5.35 -27.30 -23.21
N TRP A 59 4.15 -27.45 -22.63
CA TRP A 59 2.89 -27.58 -23.38
C TRP A 59 1.90 -26.50 -22.95
N THR A 60 1.05 -26.07 -23.89
CA THR A 60 -0.14 -25.30 -23.54
C THR A 60 -1.19 -26.20 -22.85
N SER A 61 -2.16 -25.59 -22.15
CA SER A 61 -3.24 -26.34 -21.50
C SER A 61 -4.09 -27.17 -22.48
N ALA A 62 -4.20 -26.73 -23.74
CA ALA A 62 -4.94 -27.45 -24.77
C ALA A 62 -4.16 -28.66 -25.31
N GLU A 63 -2.83 -28.62 -25.26
CA GLU A 63 -1.95 -29.62 -25.84
C GLU A 63 -1.47 -30.66 -24.82
N TYR A 64 -1.50 -30.31 -23.53
CA TYR A 64 -0.92 -31.07 -22.44
C TYR A 64 -1.29 -32.57 -22.46
N GLU A 65 -2.58 -32.88 -22.52
CA GLU A 65 -3.06 -34.27 -22.38
C GLU A 65 -2.55 -35.17 -23.51
N LYS A 66 -2.51 -34.64 -24.73
CA LYS A 66 -2.02 -35.37 -25.90
C LYS A 66 -0.49 -35.40 -25.93
N GLY A 67 0.14 -34.28 -25.57
CA GLY A 67 1.58 -34.11 -25.55
C GLY A 67 2.27 -35.02 -24.53
N VAL A 68 1.81 -35.06 -23.28
CA VAL A 68 2.43 -35.93 -22.27
C VAL A 68 2.34 -37.41 -22.62
N GLN A 69 1.22 -37.83 -23.21
CA GLN A 69 1.06 -39.21 -23.61
C GLN A 69 1.98 -39.58 -24.79
N ALA A 70 2.04 -38.73 -25.83
CA ALA A 70 2.78 -39.01 -27.06
C ALA A 70 4.30 -38.72 -26.95
N ASP A 71 4.66 -37.65 -26.25
CA ASP A 71 6.02 -37.10 -26.22
C ASP A 71 6.84 -37.65 -25.05
N ILE A 72 6.19 -38.09 -23.96
CA ILE A 72 6.84 -38.70 -22.79
C ILE A 72 6.45 -40.17 -22.65
N VAL A 73 5.21 -40.47 -22.26
CA VAL A 73 4.86 -41.80 -21.72
C VAL A 73 5.08 -42.90 -22.75
N GLN A 74 4.67 -42.69 -24.01
CA GLN A 74 4.88 -43.68 -25.08
C GLN A 74 6.34 -43.83 -25.53
N LYS A 75 7.22 -42.88 -25.18
CA LYS A 75 8.63 -42.89 -25.56
C LYS A 75 9.52 -43.60 -24.54
N VAL A 76 9.00 -43.86 -23.34
CA VAL A 76 9.74 -44.55 -22.28
C VAL A 76 9.51 -46.06 -22.39
N ALA A 77 10.62 -46.82 -22.43
CA ALA A 77 10.57 -48.28 -22.45
C ALA A 77 9.77 -48.81 -21.24
N GLY A 78 8.80 -49.70 -21.49
CA GLY A 78 7.88 -50.22 -20.47
C GLY A 78 6.54 -49.49 -20.36
N PHE A 79 6.37 -48.34 -21.02
CA PHE A 79 5.12 -47.56 -21.01
C PHE A 79 4.54 -47.26 -22.41
N GLY A 80 5.09 -47.90 -23.46
CA GLY A 80 4.68 -47.70 -24.86
C GLY A 80 3.21 -48.00 -25.17
N ASP A 81 2.60 -48.94 -24.44
CA ASP A 81 1.16 -49.18 -24.53
C ASP A 81 0.40 -48.22 -23.61
N ALA A 82 -0.17 -47.18 -24.22
CA ALA A 82 -1.02 -46.18 -23.60
C ALA A 82 -2.26 -46.75 -22.86
N SER A 83 -2.71 -47.96 -23.23
CA SER A 83 -3.87 -48.60 -22.60
C SER A 83 -3.52 -49.33 -21.31
N SER A 84 -2.23 -49.61 -21.08
CA SER A 84 -1.76 -50.34 -19.91
C SER A 84 -2.02 -49.55 -18.60
N PRO A 85 -2.32 -50.25 -17.49
CA PRO A 85 -2.52 -49.60 -16.19
C PRO A 85 -1.31 -48.78 -15.73
N ALA A 86 -0.10 -49.24 -16.05
CA ALA A 86 1.16 -48.57 -15.70
C ALA A 86 1.32 -47.24 -16.46
N ALA A 87 1.05 -47.22 -17.77
CA ALA A 87 1.12 -45.98 -18.58
C ALA A 87 0.04 -44.96 -18.17
N LYS A 88 -1.19 -45.43 -17.88
CA LYS A 88 -2.27 -44.57 -17.37
C LYS A 88 -1.94 -43.95 -16.03
N LEU A 89 -1.30 -44.72 -15.15
CA LEU A 89 -0.83 -44.24 -13.85
C LEU A 89 0.24 -43.15 -14.00
N GLN A 90 1.22 -43.34 -14.90
CA GLN A 90 2.23 -42.30 -15.16
C GLN A 90 1.64 -41.05 -15.79
N THR A 91 0.70 -41.19 -16.72
CA THR A 91 -0.03 -40.06 -17.30
C THR A 91 -0.77 -39.26 -16.22
N THR A 92 -1.42 -39.95 -15.28
CA THR A 92 -2.15 -39.31 -14.16
C THR A 92 -1.20 -38.59 -13.21
N ARG A 93 -0.05 -39.20 -12.90
CA ARG A 93 0.99 -38.62 -12.03
C ARG A 93 1.64 -37.39 -12.65
N LEU A 94 2.00 -37.46 -13.94
CA LEU A 94 2.50 -36.33 -14.69
C LEU A 94 1.46 -35.21 -14.75
N ARG A 95 0.17 -35.53 -14.95
CA ARG A 95 -0.93 -34.53 -14.93
C ARG A 95 -1.02 -33.82 -13.59
N ALA A 96 -0.94 -34.56 -12.49
CA ALA A 96 -0.92 -33.97 -11.15
C ALA A 96 0.31 -33.08 -10.96
N ALA A 97 1.51 -33.56 -11.33
CA ALA A 97 2.76 -32.81 -11.24
C ALA A 97 2.74 -31.53 -12.10
N TRP A 98 2.19 -31.60 -13.31
CA TRP A 98 2.10 -30.44 -14.21
C TRP A 98 1.11 -29.40 -13.70
N LYS A 99 -0.03 -29.81 -13.14
CA LYS A 99 -0.95 -28.87 -12.48
C LYS A 99 -0.32 -28.21 -11.25
N LEU A 100 0.47 -28.96 -10.47
CA LEU A 100 1.25 -28.41 -9.35
C LEU A 100 2.32 -27.42 -9.83
N ALA A 101 3.04 -27.76 -10.90
CA ALA A 101 4.05 -26.90 -11.52
C ALA A 101 3.44 -25.62 -12.13
N GLN A 102 2.28 -25.73 -12.79
CA GLN A 102 1.51 -24.59 -13.30
C GLN A 102 1.02 -23.68 -12.17
N GLY A 103 0.64 -24.24 -11.02
CA GLY A 103 0.32 -23.48 -9.81
C GLY A 103 1.53 -22.75 -9.21
N GLN A 104 2.74 -23.30 -9.37
CA GLN A 104 3.99 -22.65 -8.97
C GLN A 104 4.44 -21.57 -9.97
N ALA A 105 4.27 -21.79 -11.28
CA ALA A 105 4.60 -20.84 -12.35
C ALA A 105 3.62 -19.66 -12.45
N SER A 106 2.34 -19.89 -12.12
CA SER A 106 1.28 -18.87 -12.11
C SER A 106 1.10 -18.19 -10.73
N GLY A 107 1.95 -18.51 -9.75
CA GLY A 107 1.93 -17.92 -8.42
C GLY A 107 0.67 -18.19 -7.61
N SER A 108 0.51 -19.41 -7.06
CA SER A 108 -0.38 -19.63 -5.90
C SER A 108 0.10 -20.75 -4.96
N PRO A 109 0.40 -20.47 -3.68
CA PRO A 109 0.88 -21.45 -2.70
C PRO A 109 -0.28 -22.11 -1.92
N THR A 110 -0.30 -23.45 -1.86
CA THR A 110 -1.41 -24.22 -1.29
C THR A 110 -1.46 -24.16 0.24
N ALA A 111 -2.59 -23.64 0.75
CA ALA A 111 -3.20 -23.76 2.07
C ALA A 111 -2.35 -23.47 3.33
N ALA A 112 -1.30 -24.22 3.65
CA ALA A 112 -0.54 -24.00 4.90
C ALA A 112 0.37 -22.76 4.82
N LYS A 113 1.04 -22.56 3.68
CA LYS A 113 1.76 -21.30 3.40
C LYS A 113 0.83 -20.16 3.04
N ALA A 114 -0.40 -20.43 2.57
CA ALA A 114 -1.43 -19.40 2.42
C ALA A 114 -1.88 -18.90 3.79
N LEU A 115 -2.11 -19.76 4.78
CA LEU A 115 -2.43 -19.33 6.14
C LEU A 115 -1.27 -18.59 6.81
N VAL A 116 -0.01 -18.98 6.56
CA VAL A 116 1.16 -18.25 7.10
C VAL A 116 1.45 -16.95 6.33
N LYS A 117 1.22 -16.89 5.01
CA LYS A 117 1.39 -15.68 4.19
C LYS A 117 0.20 -14.72 4.35
N GLU A 118 -1.00 -15.21 4.56
CA GLU A 118 -2.21 -14.44 4.88
C GLU A 118 -2.16 -13.98 6.34
N ALA A 119 -1.64 -14.77 7.28
CA ALA A 119 -1.32 -14.30 8.63
C ALA A 119 -0.15 -13.30 8.66
N ALA A 120 0.90 -13.48 7.85
CA ALA A 120 2.01 -12.54 7.74
C ALA A 120 1.64 -11.26 6.97
N ALA A 121 0.80 -11.37 5.94
CA ALA A 121 0.22 -10.22 5.25
C ALA A 121 -0.81 -9.51 6.14
N ALA A 122 -1.65 -10.23 6.87
CA ALA A 122 -2.56 -9.65 7.88
C ALA A 122 -1.78 -8.98 9.02
N ALA A 123 -0.65 -9.56 9.46
CA ALA A 123 0.27 -8.92 10.42
C ALA A 123 0.98 -7.68 9.84
N GLN A 124 1.00 -7.54 8.52
CA GLN A 124 1.50 -6.37 7.81
C GLN A 124 0.37 -5.47 7.30
N CYS A 125 -0.90 -5.82 7.48
CA CYS A 125 -2.05 -5.01 7.11
C CYS A 125 -2.46 -4.08 8.26
N VAL A 126 -3.23 -3.04 7.95
CA VAL A 126 -3.83 -2.17 8.95
C VAL A 126 -4.85 -2.93 9.80
N GLY A 127 -5.56 -3.89 9.21
CA GLY A 127 -6.54 -4.70 9.91
C GLY A 127 -7.68 -3.83 10.45
N MET A 128 -8.02 -3.99 11.73
CA MET A 128 -9.04 -3.18 12.41
C MET A 128 -8.58 -1.74 12.72
N GLY A 129 -7.38 -1.34 12.33
CA GLY A 129 -6.85 -0.01 12.55
C GLY A 129 -5.44 -0.03 13.10
N TRP A 130 -4.72 1.04 12.81
CA TRP A 130 -3.36 1.24 13.28
C TRP A 130 -3.21 2.64 13.85
N THR A 131 -2.60 2.75 15.03
CA THR A 131 -2.33 4.01 15.71
C THR A 131 -0.83 4.22 15.82
N SER A 132 -0.37 5.43 15.51
CA SER A 132 1.03 5.81 15.65
C SER A 132 1.49 5.82 17.12
N PRO A 133 2.81 5.76 17.36
CA PRO A 133 3.40 6.31 18.58
C PRO A 133 3.04 7.79 18.75
N ASP A 134 3.38 8.35 19.91
CA ASP A 134 3.23 9.77 20.19
C ASP A 134 4.03 10.59 19.17
N VAL A 135 3.36 11.56 18.56
CA VAL A 135 3.96 12.50 17.62
C VAL A 135 4.34 13.75 18.40
N THR A 136 5.64 13.91 18.67
CA THR A 136 6.17 15.06 19.43
C THR A 136 6.87 16.10 18.56
N THR A 137 7.02 15.82 17.26
CA THR A 137 7.78 16.64 16.31
C THR A 137 6.90 17.53 15.42
N ALA A 138 5.59 17.51 15.62
CA ALA A 138 4.62 18.28 14.87
C ALA A 138 3.48 18.73 15.80
N THR A 139 2.87 19.87 15.50
CA THR A 139 1.64 20.29 16.19
C THR A 139 0.40 19.64 15.56
N TRP A 140 -0.73 19.72 16.27
CA TRP A 140 -2.01 19.30 15.73
C TRP A 140 -2.38 20.06 14.45
N ASP A 141 -2.23 21.40 14.44
CA ASP A 141 -2.57 22.22 13.27
C ASP A 141 -1.64 21.94 12.09
N GLY A 142 -0.35 21.72 12.37
CA GLY A 142 0.62 21.32 11.36
C GLY A 142 0.20 20.01 10.68
N LEU A 143 -0.13 18.98 11.48
CA LEU A 143 -0.60 17.71 10.94
C LEU A 143 -1.92 17.85 10.18
N TRP A 144 -2.86 18.65 10.68
CA TRP A 144 -4.12 18.91 10.00
C TRP A 144 -3.91 19.59 8.65
N ALA A 145 -3.06 20.63 8.60
CA ALA A 145 -2.69 21.30 7.36
C ALA A 145 -1.99 20.34 6.38
N ALA A 146 -1.11 19.46 6.86
CA ALA A 146 -0.47 18.43 6.05
C ALA A 146 -1.50 17.43 5.47
N LEU A 147 -2.51 17.02 6.24
CA LEU A 147 -3.60 16.17 5.78
C LEU A 147 -4.45 16.84 4.70
N VAL A 148 -4.79 18.12 4.88
CA VAL A 148 -5.51 18.92 3.88
C VAL A 148 -4.68 19.05 2.60
N PHE A 149 -3.38 19.32 2.73
CA PHE A 149 -2.47 19.45 1.58
C PHE A 149 -2.30 18.13 0.82
N LYS A 150 -2.14 17.00 1.53
CA LYS A 150 -2.07 15.66 0.95
C LYS A 150 -3.34 15.29 0.19
N ALA A 151 -4.51 15.64 0.72
CA ALA A 151 -5.78 15.35 0.03
C ALA A 151 -5.77 15.89 -1.41
N ARG A 152 -5.11 17.03 -1.65
CA ARG A 152 -4.96 17.64 -2.98
C ARG A 152 -3.71 17.21 -3.75
N ASN A 153 -2.65 16.78 -3.06
CA ASN A 153 -1.33 16.50 -3.63
C ASN A 153 -0.78 15.13 -3.15
N PRO A 154 -1.49 14.01 -3.33
CA PRO A 154 -1.07 12.71 -2.80
C PRO A 154 0.33 12.28 -3.24
N GLU A 155 0.74 12.62 -4.46
CA GLU A 155 2.05 12.32 -5.03
C GLU A 155 3.21 12.95 -4.25
N LYS A 156 2.98 14.13 -3.64
CA LYS A 156 3.98 14.80 -2.79
C LYS A 156 4.18 14.10 -1.44
N PHE A 157 3.28 13.20 -1.07
CA PHE A 157 3.32 12.44 0.18
C PHE A 157 3.75 10.98 -0.02
N LYS A 158 4.58 10.73 -1.05
CA LYS A 158 5.11 9.40 -1.39
C LYS A 158 4.03 8.36 -1.70
N MET A 159 2.85 8.80 -2.14
CA MET A 159 1.88 7.88 -2.77
C MET A 159 2.30 7.68 -4.22
N ASP A 160 2.44 6.42 -4.63
CA ASP A 160 2.80 6.05 -6.00
C ASP A 160 1.57 6.13 -6.93
N VAL A 161 1.24 7.36 -7.32
CA VAL A 161 0.07 7.70 -8.12
C VAL A 161 0.42 8.71 -9.22
N SER A 162 -0.39 8.73 -10.27
CA SER A 162 -0.33 9.68 -11.38
C SER A 162 -1.73 10.18 -11.75
N ASP A 163 -1.83 11.09 -12.73
CA ASP A 163 -3.08 11.65 -13.26
C ASP A 163 -4.04 12.19 -12.19
N VAL A 164 -3.48 12.84 -11.16
CA VAL A 164 -4.25 13.41 -10.06
C VAL A 164 -5.07 14.58 -10.57
N VAL A 165 -6.39 14.48 -10.44
CA VAL A 165 -7.35 15.55 -10.72
C VAL A 165 -8.19 15.77 -9.47
N VAL A 166 -8.32 17.03 -9.07
CA VAL A 166 -9.10 17.42 -7.89
C VAL A 166 -10.13 18.47 -8.25
N ALA A 167 -11.31 18.38 -7.63
CA ALA A 167 -12.38 19.35 -7.79
C ALA A 167 -13.12 19.56 -6.46
N ASP A 168 -13.27 20.81 -6.06
CA ASP A 168 -14.10 21.17 -4.91
C ASP A 168 -15.58 20.98 -5.27
N ARG A 169 -16.29 20.23 -4.44
CA ARG A 169 -17.74 20.01 -4.55
C ARG A 169 -18.42 20.50 -3.27
N PRO A 170 -19.71 20.84 -3.32
CA PRO A 170 -20.46 21.14 -2.11
C PRO A 170 -20.35 20.00 -1.09
N GLY A 171 -19.67 20.26 0.03
CA GLY A 171 -19.51 19.33 1.14
C GLY A 171 -18.32 18.36 1.08
N TYR A 172 -17.60 18.23 -0.05
CA TYR A 172 -16.45 17.32 -0.15
C TYR A 172 -15.46 17.72 -1.25
N LEU A 173 -14.23 17.22 -1.15
CA LEU A 173 -13.24 17.28 -2.23
C LEU A 173 -13.36 16.01 -3.07
N ALA A 174 -13.68 16.15 -4.36
CA ALA A 174 -13.59 15.05 -5.31
C ALA A 174 -12.15 14.91 -5.80
N ARG A 175 -11.60 13.70 -5.74
CA ARG A 175 -10.27 13.38 -6.27
C ARG A 175 -10.32 12.16 -7.16
N SER A 176 -9.68 12.21 -8.32
CA SER A 176 -9.40 11.02 -9.12
C SER A 176 -7.90 10.89 -9.34
N MET A 177 -7.38 9.66 -9.35
CA MET A 177 -5.97 9.37 -9.56
C MET A 177 -5.77 7.97 -10.14
N THR A 178 -4.65 7.75 -10.80
CA THR A 178 -4.19 6.44 -11.28
C THR A 178 -3.22 5.85 -10.27
N ILE A 179 -3.46 4.64 -9.76
CA ILE A 179 -2.50 3.92 -8.91
C ILE A 179 -1.49 3.23 -9.81
N ASN A 180 -0.25 3.72 -9.86
CA ASN A 180 0.76 3.30 -10.84
C ASN A 180 1.03 1.79 -10.80
N ALA A 181 1.13 1.21 -9.60
CA ALA A 181 1.36 -0.23 -9.42
C ALA A 181 0.28 -1.13 -10.07
N THR A 182 -0.93 -0.61 -10.28
CA THR A 182 -2.07 -1.40 -10.82
C THR A 182 -2.63 -0.86 -12.12
N GLY A 183 -2.26 0.36 -12.52
CA GLY A 183 -2.92 1.11 -13.59
C GLY A 183 -4.39 1.47 -13.31
N LYS A 184 -4.94 1.13 -12.13
CA LYS A 184 -6.35 1.36 -11.82
C LYS A 184 -6.59 2.84 -11.52
N ARG A 185 -7.59 3.41 -12.20
CA ARG A 185 -8.14 4.72 -11.84
C ARG A 185 -9.07 4.57 -10.65
N VAL A 186 -8.85 5.40 -9.63
CA VAL A 186 -9.66 5.46 -8.41
C VAL A 186 -10.25 6.85 -8.29
N GLU A 187 -11.54 6.91 -7.97
CA GLU A 187 -12.26 8.13 -7.64
C GLU A 187 -12.61 8.10 -6.14
N GLU A 188 -12.42 9.23 -5.47
CA GLU A 188 -12.65 9.39 -4.05
C GLU A 188 -13.41 10.68 -3.77
N HIS A 189 -14.34 10.61 -2.83
CA HIS A 189 -14.91 11.76 -2.16
C HIS A 189 -14.28 11.88 -0.78
N ILE A 190 -13.68 13.05 -0.53
CA ILE A 190 -12.87 13.29 0.65
C ILE A 190 -13.54 14.34 1.52
N TYR A 191 -13.88 13.94 2.74
CA TYR A 191 -14.51 14.79 3.74
C TYR A 191 -13.50 15.21 4.79
N ALA A 192 -13.65 16.44 5.29
CA ALA A 192 -12.83 17.01 6.34
C ALA A 192 -13.73 17.37 7.52
N SER A 193 -13.53 16.72 8.66
CA SER A 193 -14.11 17.16 9.92
C SER A 193 -12.98 17.58 10.85
N GLU A 194 -12.62 18.86 10.79
CA GLU A 194 -11.55 19.42 11.62
C GLU A 194 -11.89 19.32 13.11
N ARG A 195 -13.15 19.58 13.46
CA ARG A 195 -13.66 19.45 14.82
C ARG A 195 -13.48 18.04 15.39
N GLU A 196 -13.74 17.02 14.60
CA GLU A 196 -13.57 15.62 15.01
C GLU A 196 -12.13 15.11 14.80
N GLY A 197 -11.26 15.93 14.18
CA GLY A 197 -9.91 15.54 13.80
C GLY A 197 -9.87 14.46 12.71
N GLU A 198 -10.91 14.27 11.91
CA GLU A 198 -11.04 13.17 10.96
C GLU A 198 -10.96 13.64 9.49
N LYS A 199 -10.08 12.99 8.72
CA LYS A 199 -10.12 12.97 7.25
C LYS A 199 -10.69 11.65 6.78
N ILE A 200 -11.78 11.72 6.03
CA ILE A 200 -12.55 10.55 5.60
C ILE A 200 -12.48 10.45 4.07
N TYR A 201 -12.19 9.26 3.57
CA TYR A 201 -12.05 8.96 2.14
C TYR A 201 -13.04 7.86 1.78
N ARG A 202 -14.00 8.17 0.93
CA ARG A 202 -14.96 7.21 0.36
C ARG A 202 -14.63 6.99 -1.09
N ILE A 203 -14.57 5.73 -1.50
CA ILE A 203 -14.36 5.41 -2.92
C ILE A 203 -15.68 5.67 -3.64
N ALA A 204 -15.63 6.37 -4.76
CA ALA A 204 -16.75 6.49 -5.66
C ALA A 204 -16.62 5.44 -6.77
N ASP A 205 -17.69 4.70 -7.03
CA ASP A 205 -17.76 3.79 -8.17
C ASP A 205 -17.71 4.58 -9.48
N SER A 206 -16.82 4.22 -10.40
CA SER A 206 -16.55 5.01 -11.61
C SER A 206 -17.71 5.02 -12.61
N GLY A 207 -18.60 4.03 -12.56
CA GLY A 207 -19.78 3.97 -13.43
C GLY A 207 -20.96 4.76 -12.88
N THR A 208 -21.25 4.58 -11.59
CA THR A 208 -22.45 5.12 -10.94
C THR A 208 -22.21 6.43 -10.18
N ARG A 209 -20.94 6.78 -9.93
CA ARG A 209 -20.51 7.90 -9.06
C ARG A 209 -21.06 7.84 -7.64
N ARG A 210 -21.54 6.67 -7.22
CA ARG A 210 -22.01 6.45 -5.85
C ARG A 210 -20.84 6.06 -4.96
N GLU A 211 -20.88 6.53 -3.73
CA GLU A 211 -19.91 6.15 -2.70
C GLU A 211 -20.11 4.69 -2.31
N THR A 212 -19.01 4.02 -2.02
CA THR A 212 -19.02 2.71 -1.36
C THR A 212 -19.49 2.85 0.09
N ASP A 213 -20.03 1.76 0.62
CA ASP A 213 -20.50 1.72 2.01
C ASP A 213 -19.36 1.76 3.04
N ASP A 214 -18.14 1.44 2.63
CA ASP A 214 -16.95 1.56 3.46
C ASP A 214 -16.24 2.91 3.26
N GLU A 215 -15.74 3.48 4.36
CA GLU A 215 -14.91 4.68 4.37
C GLU A 215 -13.58 4.44 5.09
N ARG A 216 -12.51 5.05 4.57
CA ARG A 216 -11.19 5.06 5.21
C ARG A 216 -11.03 6.35 5.98
N VAL A 217 -10.54 6.26 7.20
CA VAL A 217 -10.40 7.38 8.11
C VAL A 217 -8.95 7.54 8.52
N ILE A 218 -8.46 8.77 8.48
CA ILE A 218 -7.24 9.19 9.17
C ILE A 218 -7.69 10.17 10.25
N ALA A 219 -7.50 9.79 11.52
CA ALA A 219 -7.91 10.56 12.68
C ALA A 219 -6.70 11.11 13.44
N LEU A 220 -6.72 12.39 13.79
CA LEU A 220 -5.80 13.01 14.74
C LEU A 220 -6.40 12.88 16.14
N LYS A 221 -5.66 12.26 17.06
CA LYS A 221 -6.05 12.11 18.47
C LYS A 221 -5.19 13.03 19.32
N GLU A 222 -5.79 13.65 20.33
CA GLU A 222 -5.08 14.48 21.31
C GLU A 222 -4.93 13.76 22.66
N GLY A 223 -3.92 14.17 23.43
CA GLY A 223 -3.67 13.66 24.78
C GLY A 223 -3.23 12.20 24.87
N PRO A 224 -2.11 11.75 24.26
CA PRO A 224 -1.09 12.49 23.48
C PRO A 224 -1.40 12.59 21.97
N LEU A 225 -0.69 13.45 21.25
CA LEU A 225 -0.89 13.63 19.80
C LEU A 225 -0.54 12.35 19.03
N ARG A 226 -1.52 11.76 18.34
CA ARG A 226 -1.35 10.54 17.54
C ARG A 226 -2.13 10.60 16.24
N VAL A 227 -1.66 9.83 15.26
CA VAL A 227 -2.38 9.59 14.01
C VAL A 227 -2.90 8.16 14.03
N GLU A 228 -4.21 7.99 13.91
CA GLU A 228 -4.87 6.70 13.74
C GLU A 228 -5.37 6.56 12.31
N SER A 229 -5.25 5.37 11.72
CA SER A 229 -5.79 5.07 10.40
C SER A 229 -6.55 3.76 10.43
N PHE A 230 -7.78 3.76 9.92
CA PHE A 230 -8.67 2.60 9.95
C PHE A 230 -9.72 2.68 8.84
N GLN A 231 -10.46 1.60 8.65
CA GLN A 231 -11.67 1.56 7.80
C GLN A 231 -12.88 1.30 8.69
N ARG A 232 -14.01 1.92 8.35
CA ARG A 232 -15.32 1.63 8.97
C ARG A 232 -16.43 1.68 7.95
N HIS A 233 -17.56 1.07 8.27
CA HIS A 233 -18.78 1.24 7.51
C HIS A 233 -19.32 2.67 7.72
N ALA A 234 -19.65 3.38 6.65
CA ALA A 234 -19.99 4.80 6.66
C ALA A 234 -21.29 5.10 7.42
N ILE A 235 -22.24 4.16 7.42
CA ILE A 235 -23.54 4.34 8.07
C ILE A 235 -23.51 3.81 9.51
N GLU A 236 -22.96 2.62 9.72
CA GLU A 236 -23.03 1.92 11.01
C GLU A 236 -21.87 2.29 11.94
N GLY A 237 -20.77 2.82 11.40
CA GLY A 237 -19.60 3.24 12.15
C GLY A 237 -18.71 2.09 12.65
N TYR A 238 -19.12 0.82 12.50
CA TYR A 238 -18.31 -0.33 12.90
C TYR A 238 -17.04 -0.44 12.05
N ARG A 239 -15.94 -0.80 12.71
CA ARG A 239 -14.67 -1.03 12.04
C ARG A 239 -14.75 -2.23 11.11
N ALA A 240 -14.14 -2.09 9.95
CA ALA A 240 -14.00 -3.15 8.96
C ALA A 240 -12.51 -3.49 8.77
N ASP A 241 -12.22 -4.74 8.39
CA ASP A 241 -10.87 -5.19 8.13
C ASP A 241 -10.27 -4.45 6.93
N TRP A 242 -9.25 -3.64 7.18
CA TRP A 242 -8.58 -2.89 6.14
C TRP A 242 -7.30 -3.59 5.68
N ARG A 243 -7.36 -4.16 4.48
CA ARG A 243 -6.25 -4.89 3.84
C ARG A 243 -5.15 -4.00 3.23
N ALA A 244 -5.06 -2.74 3.61
CA ALA A 244 -3.92 -1.89 3.23
C ALA A 244 -2.67 -2.27 4.02
N LEU A 245 -1.50 -2.15 3.40
CA LEU A 245 -0.23 -2.39 4.08
C LEU A 245 0.03 -1.34 5.16
N SER A 246 0.18 -1.79 6.42
CA SER A 246 0.52 -0.98 7.58
C SER A 246 1.82 -0.18 7.39
N ASN A 247 2.79 -0.71 6.62
CA ASN A 247 4.03 0.01 6.32
C ASN A 247 3.78 1.29 5.50
N SER A 248 2.80 1.29 4.59
CA SER A 248 2.40 2.48 3.84
C SER A 248 1.80 3.54 4.77
N VAL A 249 0.99 3.13 5.74
CA VAL A 249 0.41 4.04 6.75
C VAL A 249 1.48 4.58 7.70
N LYS A 250 2.40 3.74 8.18
CA LYS A 250 3.54 4.14 9.01
C LYS A 250 4.41 5.18 8.30
N LEU A 251 4.76 4.93 7.05
CA LEU A 251 5.55 5.85 6.24
C LEU A 251 4.81 7.18 6.05
N MET A 252 3.49 7.15 5.88
CA MET A 252 2.66 8.35 5.74
C MET A 252 2.78 9.27 6.95
N VAL A 253 2.72 8.72 8.18
CA VAL A 253 2.87 9.52 9.41
C VAL A 253 4.24 10.19 9.47
N GLN A 254 5.31 9.47 9.12
CA GLN A 254 6.65 10.07 9.06
C GLN A 254 6.72 11.20 8.03
N VAL A 255 6.12 11.00 6.85
CA VAL A 255 6.10 12.03 5.80
C VAL A 255 5.31 13.26 6.25
N PHE A 256 4.22 13.11 7.01
CA PHE A 256 3.52 14.24 7.61
C PHE A 256 4.42 15.00 8.58
N ALA A 257 5.04 14.31 9.54
CA ALA A 257 5.95 14.95 10.50
C ALA A 257 7.09 15.69 9.79
N ASP A 258 7.71 15.07 8.78
CA ASP A 258 8.78 15.68 7.98
C ASP A 258 8.30 16.92 7.21
N TYR A 259 7.07 16.87 6.68
CA TYR A 259 6.46 18.01 5.97
C TYR A 259 6.22 19.17 6.95
N VAL A 260 5.60 18.88 8.10
CA VAL A 260 5.30 19.88 9.14
C VAL A 260 6.58 20.55 9.62
N ALA A 261 7.61 19.77 9.97
CA ALA A 261 8.91 20.30 10.38
C ALA A 261 9.57 21.22 9.33
N LYS A 262 9.24 21.03 8.05
CA LYS A 262 9.75 21.88 6.95
C LYS A 262 8.93 23.14 6.74
N THR A 263 7.63 23.14 7.01
CA THR A 263 6.70 24.20 6.60
C THR A 263 6.13 25.03 7.75
N GLU A 264 6.04 24.46 8.95
CA GLU A 264 5.43 25.08 10.11
C GLU A 264 6.20 26.35 10.55
N GLY A 265 5.46 27.43 10.84
CA GLY A 265 6.03 28.72 11.23
C GLY A 265 6.79 29.48 10.13
N LYS A 266 6.96 28.91 8.93
CA LYS A 266 7.71 29.56 7.82
C LYS A 266 6.85 30.35 6.85
N ALA A 267 5.54 30.09 6.83
CA ALA A 267 4.60 30.97 6.14
C ALA A 267 4.25 32.12 7.10
N GLY A 268 4.57 33.36 6.73
CA GLY A 268 4.19 34.55 7.50
C GLY A 268 2.67 34.85 7.52
N GLY A 269 1.83 33.84 7.27
CA GLY A 269 0.38 33.95 7.22
C GLY A 269 -0.29 32.83 8.02
N VAL A 270 -1.46 33.12 8.59
CA VAL A 270 -2.22 32.25 9.52
C VAL A 270 -2.75 30.96 8.86
N GLY A 271 -2.72 30.85 7.52
CA GLY A 271 -3.07 29.61 6.82
C GLY A 271 -4.51 29.15 7.10
N LEU A 272 -4.67 27.91 7.60
CA LEU A 272 -5.96 27.32 7.99
C LEU A 272 -6.40 27.68 9.41
N GLY A 273 -5.56 28.41 10.17
CA GLY A 273 -5.77 28.68 11.58
C GLY A 273 -4.51 28.38 12.39
N VAL A 274 -4.48 28.92 13.61
CA VAL A 274 -3.43 28.65 14.61
C VAL A 274 -4.11 28.43 15.95
N ARG A 275 -3.79 27.33 16.61
CA ARG A 275 -4.15 27.00 17.98
C ARG A 275 -3.05 27.49 18.90
N GLY A 276 -3.41 28.38 19.80
CA GLY A 276 -2.51 28.84 20.85
C GLY A 276 -2.26 27.75 21.91
N GLU A 277 -1.25 28.00 22.74
CA GLU A 277 -1.05 27.25 23.97
C GLU A 277 -2.29 27.29 24.88
N GLU A 278 -2.43 26.31 25.77
CA GLU A 278 -3.52 26.26 26.74
C GLU A 278 -3.53 27.55 27.60
N ILE A 279 -4.63 28.31 27.50
CA ILE A 279 -4.83 29.51 28.31
C ILE A 279 -5.32 29.09 29.70
N LYS A 280 -4.49 29.31 30.72
CA LYS A 280 -4.80 28.98 32.11
C LYS A 280 -5.23 30.21 32.91
N GLY A 281 -6.08 30.00 33.91
CA GLY A 281 -6.47 31.04 34.88
C GLY A 281 -7.51 32.05 34.38
N VAL A 282 -8.18 31.78 33.26
CA VAL A 282 -9.23 32.64 32.69
C VAL A 282 -10.51 31.84 32.51
N LEU A 283 -11.65 32.43 32.86
CA LEU A 283 -12.95 31.83 32.59
C LEU A 283 -13.29 31.95 31.09
N HIS A 284 -13.82 30.89 30.50
CA HIS A 284 -14.25 30.89 29.09
C HIS A 284 -15.15 32.09 28.76
N VAL A 285 -16.12 32.41 29.62
CA VAL A 285 -17.02 33.56 29.42
C VAL A 285 -16.26 34.89 29.39
N SER A 286 -15.27 35.08 30.26
CA SER A 286 -14.47 36.31 30.28
C SER A 286 -13.66 36.46 29.00
N LEU A 287 -13.05 35.38 28.52
CA LEU A 287 -12.31 35.38 27.26
C LEU A 287 -13.24 35.69 26.08
N TRP A 288 -14.43 35.09 26.05
CA TRP A 288 -15.44 35.33 25.01
C TRP A 288 -15.94 36.78 25.01
N GLU A 289 -16.21 37.36 26.18
CA GLU A 289 -16.57 38.77 26.29
C GLU A 289 -15.44 39.69 25.81
N SER A 290 -14.19 39.40 26.16
CA SER A 290 -13.03 40.16 25.64
C SER A 290 -12.87 40.03 24.12
N MET A 291 -13.11 38.85 23.55
CA MET A 291 -13.11 38.66 22.10
C MET A 291 -14.20 39.50 21.42
N LYS A 292 -15.42 39.52 21.98
CA LYS A 292 -16.48 40.41 21.48
C LYS A 292 -16.10 41.88 21.63
N GLU A 293 -15.44 42.27 22.71
CA GLU A 293 -15.01 43.65 22.90
C GLU A 293 -14.01 44.10 21.83
N THR A 294 -13.13 43.21 21.34
CA THR A 294 -12.20 43.53 20.24
C THR A 294 -12.88 43.90 18.92
N ILE A 295 -14.16 43.52 18.76
CA ILE A 295 -14.99 43.90 17.61
C ILE A 295 -15.25 45.40 17.69
N CYS A 296 -15.75 45.88 18.84
CA CYS A 296 -16.17 47.26 19.05
C CYS A 296 -15.02 48.23 19.36
N ASP A 297 -13.99 47.78 20.09
CA ASP A 297 -12.88 48.61 20.57
C ASP A 297 -11.53 47.98 20.20
N LEU A 298 -11.22 47.93 18.91
CA LEU A 298 -10.00 47.30 18.40
C LEU A 298 -8.73 47.98 18.96
N VAL A 299 -8.75 49.29 19.20
CA VAL A 299 -7.57 50.08 19.62
C VAL A 299 -7.12 49.70 21.03
N ARG A 300 -8.06 49.29 21.90
CA ARG A 300 -7.72 48.78 23.24
C ARG A 300 -6.86 47.52 23.21
N PHE A 301 -6.99 46.69 22.17
CA PHE A 301 -6.32 45.39 22.07
C PHE A 301 -5.14 45.40 21.09
N PHE A 302 -5.15 46.28 20.10
CA PHE A 302 -4.13 46.34 19.07
C PHE A 302 -3.66 47.76 18.81
N SER A 303 -2.35 47.96 18.70
CA SER A 303 -1.75 49.21 18.25
C SER A 303 -2.05 49.45 16.76
N ARG A 304 -3.26 49.94 16.47
CA ARG A 304 -3.74 50.27 15.12
C ARG A 304 -4.12 51.74 15.06
N SER A 305 -3.77 52.39 13.95
CA SER A 305 -4.20 53.75 13.63
C SER A 305 -5.46 53.73 12.75
N ASP A 306 -6.17 54.86 12.74
CA ASP A 306 -7.32 55.12 11.86
C ASP A 306 -8.46 54.10 11.97
N VAL A 307 -8.71 53.62 13.20
CA VAL A 307 -9.82 52.70 13.45
C VAL A 307 -11.14 53.46 13.47
N SER A 308 -12.11 53.00 12.67
CA SER A 308 -13.49 53.47 12.67
C SER A 308 -14.43 52.29 12.77
N THR A 309 -15.38 52.34 13.69
CA THR A 309 -16.43 51.33 13.87
C THR A 309 -17.80 51.97 13.68
N LYS A 310 -18.73 51.20 13.13
CA LYS A 310 -20.13 51.59 12.96
C LYS A 310 -21.02 50.37 13.14
N GLU A 311 -21.90 50.43 14.13
CA GLU A 311 -22.98 49.47 14.27
C GLU A 311 -24.04 49.71 13.18
N CYS A 312 -24.40 48.65 12.47
CA CYS A 312 -25.42 48.63 11.44
C CYS A 312 -26.47 47.57 11.79
N THR A 313 -27.63 47.60 11.14
CA THR A 313 -28.66 46.59 11.37
C THR A 313 -28.16 45.20 10.98
N GLY A 314 -27.90 44.34 11.98
CA GLY A 314 -27.47 42.95 11.78
C GLY A 314 -26.00 42.74 11.45
N LEU A 315 -25.15 43.79 11.56
CA LEU A 315 -23.70 43.66 11.43
C LEU A 315 -22.97 44.81 12.11
N MET A 316 -21.72 44.57 12.50
CA MET A 316 -20.78 45.62 12.87
C MET A 316 -19.81 45.86 11.71
N TRP A 317 -19.74 47.10 11.23
CA TRP A 317 -18.80 47.52 10.20
C TRP A 317 -17.56 48.15 10.83
N ARG A 318 -16.37 47.79 10.37
CA ARG A 318 -15.11 48.37 10.84
C ARG A 318 -14.15 48.68 9.69
N ALA A 319 -13.43 49.79 9.81
CA ALA A 319 -12.24 50.10 9.02
C ALA A 319 -11.03 50.37 9.91
N PHE A 320 -9.83 50.01 9.44
CA PHE A 320 -8.57 50.31 10.11
C PHE A 320 -7.40 50.27 9.13
N THR A 321 -6.30 50.95 9.45
CA THR A 321 -5.06 50.90 8.65
C THR A 321 -4.12 49.82 9.20
N ALA A 322 -3.66 48.91 8.33
CA ALA A 322 -2.65 47.92 8.65
C ALA A 322 -1.81 47.61 7.40
N ASP A 323 -0.52 47.37 7.60
CA ASP A 323 0.43 46.94 6.56
C ASP A 323 0.45 47.86 5.32
N GLY A 324 0.27 49.17 5.55
CA GLY A 324 0.28 50.20 4.51
C GLY A 324 -1.05 50.33 3.72
N GLY A 325 -2.11 49.65 4.13
CA GLY A 325 -3.43 49.73 3.48
C GLY A 325 -4.59 49.89 4.45
N THR A 326 -5.71 50.45 3.96
CA THR A 326 -6.97 50.52 4.70
C THR A 326 -7.80 49.25 4.47
N HIS A 327 -8.12 48.56 5.56
CA HIS A 327 -8.94 47.36 5.57
C HIS A 327 -10.36 47.71 5.98
N ARG A 328 -11.36 47.08 5.35
CA ARG A 328 -12.79 47.24 5.68
C ARG A 328 -13.41 45.87 5.89
N VAL A 329 -14.09 45.69 7.02
CA VAL A 329 -14.59 44.39 7.47
C VAL A 329 -16.05 44.52 7.93
N ASN A 330 -16.90 43.63 7.43
CA ASN A 330 -18.24 43.39 7.99
C ASN A 330 -18.16 42.20 8.94
N ILE A 331 -18.58 42.39 10.19
CA ILE A 331 -18.58 41.37 11.23
C ILE A 331 -20.04 41.06 11.57
N TYR A 332 -20.42 39.79 11.51
CA TYR A 332 -21.78 39.29 11.74
C TYR A 332 -21.86 38.56 13.08
#